data_AF-A0A7S3ULI7-F1
#
_entry.id   AF-A0A7S3ULI7-F1
#
_cell.length_a   1.000
_cell.length_b   1.000
_cell.length_c   1.000
_cell.angle_alpha   90.00
_cell.angle_beta   90.00
_cell.angle_gamma   90.00
#
_symmetry.space_group_name_H-M   'P 1'
#
loop_
_entity.id
_entity.type
_entity.pdbx_description
1 polymer ?
#
loop_
_entity_poly.entity_id
_entity_poly.type
_entity_poly.pdbx_seq_one_letter_code
_entity_poly.pdbx_strand_id
1 'polypeptide(L)'
;MHTGHFNAIRQVANIAQDIEQERADEGKPVHVEVVAGIHPNKEIRRVKGGEFVCSEEEKETMLRACKWVDDIVHDVPYKPLTVEFLDKHRIDYAVHGDDIAKASDGTDMYGNVKEAGRYREFRRSECISTTTLINRILGHHPGANADEAFSLTSRRMSEFSRGNKPIESATKIVYISAVWDLLHTAHVEALRLAYQAVEGADFLIG
;
A
#
# COMPACT_ATOMS: atom_id res chain seq x y z
N MET A 1 1.11 -2.98 8.53
CA MET A 1 1.48 -2.08 7.42
C MET A 1 1.89 -0.72 7.98
N HIS A 2 2.49 0.16 7.19
CA HIS A 2 2.91 1.51 7.62
C HIS A 2 2.80 2.51 6.47
N THR A 3 3.00 3.80 6.71
CA THR A 3 2.84 4.88 5.70
C THR A 3 3.61 4.65 4.41
N GLY A 4 4.82 4.08 4.47
CA GLY A 4 5.56 3.68 3.26
C GLY A 4 4.82 2.69 2.34
N HIS A 5 4.04 1.75 2.89
CA HIS A 5 3.20 0.83 2.11
C HIS A 5 2.03 1.59 1.47
N PHE A 6 1.36 2.46 2.23
CA PHE A 6 0.25 3.27 1.69
C PHE A 6 0.72 4.23 0.59
N ASN A 7 1.92 4.81 0.71
CA ASN A 7 2.49 5.65 -0.34
C ASN A 7 2.89 4.84 -1.58
N ALA A 8 3.36 3.60 -1.41
CA ALA A 8 3.61 2.70 -2.53
C ALA A 8 2.32 2.44 -3.31
N ILE A 9 1.24 2.04 -2.63
CA ILE A 9 -0.07 1.79 -3.26
C ILE A 9 -0.61 3.07 -3.93
N ARG A 10 -0.47 4.25 -3.29
CA ARG A 10 -0.82 5.52 -3.92
C ARG A 10 -0.06 5.75 -5.24
N GLN A 11 1.25 5.48 -5.27
CA GLN A 11 2.04 5.62 -6.50
C GLN A 11 1.59 4.63 -7.57
N VAL A 12 1.19 3.41 -7.19
CA VAL A 12 0.57 2.44 -8.10
C VAL A 12 -0.73 3.00 -8.69
N ALA A 13 -1.57 3.66 -7.88
CA ALA A 13 -2.79 4.30 -8.36
C ALA A 13 -2.51 5.46 -9.34
N ASN A 14 -1.44 6.22 -9.15
CA ASN A 14 -1.04 7.22 -10.16
C ASN A 14 -0.60 6.55 -11.47
N ILE A 15 0.17 5.45 -11.40
CA ILE A 15 0.57 4.69 -12.59
C ILE A 15 -0.67 4.14 -13.31
N ALA A 16 -1.69 3.69 -12.57
CA ALA A 16 -2.95 3.28 -13.16
C ALA A 16 -3.63 4.42 -13.94
N GLN A 17 -3.69 5.63 -13.35
CA GLN A 17 -4.22 6.82 -14.02
C GLN A 17 -3.42 7.22 -15.25
N ASP A 18 -2.08 7.14 -15.18
CA ASP A 18 -1.21 7.42 -16.32
C ASP A 18 -1.50 6.44 -17.48
N ILE A 19 -1.68 5.15 -17.18
CA ILE A 19 -2.07 4.13 -18.19
C ILE A 19 -3.45 4.41 -18.77
N GLU A 20 -4.44 4.77 -17.94
CA GLU A 20 -5.78 5.14 -18.42
C GLU A 20 -5.70 6.33 -19.39
N GLN A 21 -4.90 7.34 -19.05
CA GLN A 21 -4.70 8.53 -19.89
C GLN A 21 -3.98 8.19 -21.20
N GLU A 22 -2.89 7.43 -21.16
CA GLU A 22 -2.17 6.95 -22.35
C GLU A 22 -3.11 6.22 -23.32
N ARG A 23 -3.97 5.35 -22.78
CA ARG A 23 -4.95 4.58 -23.55
C ARG A 23 -6.09 5.45 -24.09
N ALA A 24 -6.53 6.45 -23.33
CA ALA A 24 -7.50 7.43 -23.80
C ALA A 24 -6.95 8.24 -24.98
N ASP A 25 -5.69 8.66 -24.92
CA ASP A 25 -5.01 9.42 -25.98
C ASP A 25 -4.82 8.58 -27.26
N GLU A 26 -4.67 7.26 -27.12
CA GLU A 26 -4.69 6.29 -28.23
C GLU A 26 -6.10 6.04 -28.82
N GLY A 27 -7.14 6.68 -28.27
CA GLY A 27 -8.54 6.48 -28.67
C GLY A 27 -9.14 5.15 -28.19
N LYS A 28 -8.53 4.51 -27.20
CA LYS A 28 -8.94 3.22 -26.63
C LYS A 28 -9.07 3.33 -25.11
N PRO A 29 -9.99 4.17 -24.58
CA PRO A 29 -10.11 4.37 -23.14
C PRO A 29 -10.33 3.04 -22.43
N VAL A 30 -9.61 2.84 -21.33
CA VAL A 30 -9.72 1.68 -20.44
C VAL A 30 -9.97 2.17 -19.02
N HIS A 31 -10.43 1.25 -18.17
CA HIS A 31 -10.41 1.43 -16.74
C HIS A 31 -9.37 0.49 -16.13
N VAL A 32 -8.57 0.99 -15.19
CA VAL A 32 -7.51 0.24 -14.53
C VAL A 32 -7.83 0.12 -13.04
N GLU A 33 -7.88 -1.10 -12.54
CA GLU A 33 -8.05 -1.41 -11.12
C GLU A 33 -6.69 -1.70 -10.46
N VAL A 34 -6.51 -1.23 -9.23
CA VAL A 34 -5.33 -1.47 -8.40
C VAL A 34 -5.58 -2.67 -7.50
N VAL A 35 -4.93 -3.78 -7.83
CA VAL A 35 -5.06 -5.04 -7.09
C VAL A 35 -3.83 -5.29 -6.23
N ALA A 36 -4.03 -5.55 -4.94
CA ALA A 36 -2.96 -5.85 -4.00
C ALA A 36 -2.77 -7.37 -3.80
N GLY A 37 -1.52 -7.84 -3.86
CA GLY A 37 -1.18 -9.24 -3.62
C GLY A 37 -0.83 -9.55 -2.16
N ILE A 38 -1.40 -10.62 -1.60
CA ILE A 38 -1.00 -11.17 -0.29
C ILE A 38 -0.26 -12.50 -0.49
N HIS A 39 0.97 -12.54 0.01
CA HIS A 39 1.72 -13.79 0.11
C HIS A 39 1.31 -14.60 1.35
N PRO A 40 1.23 -15.94 1.24
CA PRO A 40 1.01 -16.80 2.38
C PRO A 40 2.13 -16.67 3.43
N ASN A 41 1.76 -16.54 4.70
CA ASN A 41 2.71 -16.45 5.81
C ASN A 41 3.65 -17.65 5.86
N LYS A 42 3.14 -18.85 5.56
CA LYS A 42 3.94 -20.08 5.48
C LYS A 42 5.06 -19.96 4.43
N GLU A 43 4.78 -19.33 3.30
CA GLU A 43 5.74 -19.20 2.21
C GLU A 43 6.80 -18.17 2.56
N ILE A 44 6.40 -17.03 3.11
CA ILE A 44 7.37 -16.02 3.49
C ILE A 44 8.24 -16.49 4.66
N ARG A 45 7.69 -17.23 5.63
CA ARG A 45 8.48 -17.88 6.68
C ARG A 45 9.55 -18.79 6.08
N ARG A 46 9.19 -19.59 5.07
CA ARG A 46 10.14 -20.48 4.37
C ARG A 46 11.28 -19.70 3.70
N VAL A 47 11.00 -18.52 3.12
CA VAL A 47 11.99 -17.77 2.33
C VAL A 47 12.79 -16.76 3.15
N LYS A 48 12.14 -16.00 4.04
CA LYS A 48 12.76 -14.94 4.84
C LYS A 48 13.17 -15.39 6.25
N GLY A 49 12.64 -16.51 6.72
CA GLY A 49 12.77 -16.93 8.12
C GLY A 49 11.93 -16.07 9.07
N GLY A 50 11.72 -16.59 10.27
CA GLY A 50 10.99 -15.89 11.34
C GLY A 50 9.46 -15.95 11.25
N GLU A 51 8.83 -15.58 12.35
CA GLU A 51 7.38 -15.46 12.47
C GLU A 51 6.89 -14.10 11.96
N PHE A 52 5.81 -14.09 11.19
CA PHE A 52 5.16 -12.84 10.81
C PHE A 52 4.31 -12.34 11.97
N VAL A 53 4.50 -11.07 12.33
CA VAL A 53 3.72 -10.42 13.39
C VAL A 53 2.23 -10.38 13.05
N CYS A 54 1.89 -10.13 11.78
CA CYS A 54 0.50 -10.05 11.33
C CYS A 54 0.03 -11.33 10.63
N SER A 55 -1.21 -11.73 10.90
CA SER A 55 -1.93 -12.75 10.14
C SER A 55 -2.22 -12.28 8.70
N GLU A 56 -2.62 -13.19 7.83
CA GLU A 56 -3.03 -12.84 6.46
C GLU A 56 -4.33 -12.02 6.47
N GLU A 57 -5.27 -12.34 7.36
CA GLU A 57 -6.52 -11.60 7.57
C GLU A 57 -6.28 -10.16 8.05
N GLU A 58 -5.29 -9.97 8.93
CA GLU A 58 -4.93 -8.62 9.37
C GLU A 58 -4.31 -7.79 8.24
N LYS A 59 -3.53 -8.41 7.36
CA LYS A 59 -3.00 -7.74 6.16
C LYS A 59 -4.14 -7.36 5.22
N GLU A 60 -5.06 -8.29 4.97
CA GLU A 60 -6.23 -8.07 4.13
C GLU A 60 -7.10 -6.91 4.65
N THR A 61 -7.41 -6.92 5.95
CA THR A 61 -8.18 -5.85 6.61
C THR A 61 -7.54 -4.48 6.37
N MET A 62 -6.21 -4.40 6.54
CA MET A 62 -5.48 -3.15 6.33
C MET A 62 -5.42 -2.75 4.85
N LEU A 63 -5.36 -3.70 3.92
CA LEU A 63 -5.37 -3.45 2.46
C LEU A 63 -6.75 -2.98 1.99
N ARG A 64 -7.84 -3.64 2.42
CA ARG A 64 -9.22 -3.22 2.11
C ARG A 64 -9.56 -1.83 2.66
N ALA A 65 -8.92 -1.44 3.76
CA ALA A 65 -9.06 -0.09 4.31
C ALA A 65 -8.24 0.98 3.56
N CYS A 66 -7.32 0.57 2.69
CA CYS A 66 -6.53 1.48 1.89
C CYS A 66 -7.35 1.98 0.70
N LYS A 67 -7.63 3.29 0.65
CA LYS A 67 -8.53 3.91 -0.34
C LYS A 67 -8.12 3.75 -1.83
N TRP A 68 -6.91 3.25 -2.09
CA TRP A 68 -6.35 3.06 -3.44
C TRP A 68 -6.28 1.59 -3.84
N VAL A 69 -6.76 0.66 -3.00
CA VAL A 69 -6.85 -0.76 -3.33
C VAL A 69 -8.28 -1.06 -3.72
N ASP A 70 -8.47 -1.59 -4.93
CA ASP A 70 -9.78 -1.97 -5.46
C ASP A 70 -10.09 -3.43 -5.14
N ASP A 71 -9.11 -4.33 -5.28
CA ASP A 71 -9.25 -5.75 -4.95
C ASP A 71 -7.96 -6.37 -4.41
N ILE A 72 -8.07 -7.61 -3.92
CA ILE A 72 -6.98 -8.35 -3.30
C ILE A 72 -6.86 -9.75 -3.92
N VAL A 73 -5.64 -10.10 -4.33
CA VAL A 73 -5.29 -11.46 -4.76
C VAL A 73 -4.55 -12.16 -3.63
N HIS A 74 -5.08 -13.32 -3.24
CA HIS A 74 -4.49 -14.19 -2.23
C HIS A 74 -3.55 -15.22 -2.85
N ASP A 75 -2.79 -15.91 -1.98
CA ASP A 75 -1.89 -16.99 -2.37
C ASP A 75 -0.88 -16.59 -3.47
N VAL A 76 -0.44 -15.33 -3.44
CA VAL A 76 0.56 -14.85 -4.39
C VAL A 76 1.89 -15.52 -4.08
N PRO A 77 2.51 -16.21 -5.04
CA PRO A 77 3.83 -16.82 -4.83
C PRO A 77 4.85 -15.72 -4.54
N TYR A 78 5.77 -15.98 -3.62
CA TYR A 78 6.80 -15.01 -3.25
C TYR A 78 7.88 -14.88 -4.32
N LYS A 79 8.30 -16.01 -4.92
CA LYS A 79 9.28 -16.04 -6.02
C LYS A 79 9.14 -17.28 -6.92
N PRO A 80 9.38 -17.17 -8.24
CA PRO A 80 9.41 -15.93 -9.03
C PRO A 80 7.98 -15.44 -9.37
N LEU A 81 7.83 -14.15 -9.68
CA LEU A 81 6.59 -13.66 -10.31
C LEU A 81 6.66 -13.99 -11.80
N THR A 82 5.70 -14.76 -12.29
CA THR A 82 5.72 -15.25 -13.68
C THR A 82 4.61 -14.64 -14.52
N VAL A 83 4.81 -14.65 -15.84
CA VAL A 83 3.80 -14.18 -16.80
C VAL A 83 2.54 -15.04 -16.73
N GLU A 84 2.68 -16.35 -16.48
CA GLU A 84 1.55 -17.27 -16.32
C GLU A 84 0.71 -16.93 -15.09
N PHE A 85 1.34 -16.48 -13.99
CA PHE A 85 0.61 -15.99 -12.83
C PHE A 85 -0.18 -14.74 -13.18
N LEU A 86 0.45 -13.78 -13.87
CA LEU A 86 -0.23 -12.57 -14.33
C LEU A 86 -1.44 -12.90 -15.22
N ASP A 87 -1.28 -13.81 -16.19
CA ASP A 87 -2.35 -14.22 -17.10
C ASP A 87 -3.49 -14.94 -16.38
N LYS A 88 -3.16 -15.86 -15.46
CA LYS A 88 -4.14 -16.58 -14.65
C LYS A 88 -5.03 -15.64 -13.85
N HIS A 89 -4.46 -14.57 -13.32
CA HIS A 89 -5.16 -13.59 -12.49
C HIS A 89 -5.63 -12.36 -13.28
N ARG A 90 -5.48 -12.36 -14.61
CA ARG A 90 -5.83 -11.23 -15.51
C ARG A 90 -5.17 -9.91 -15.10
N ILE A 91 -3.91 -9.96 -14.69
CA ILE A 91 -3.12 -8.79 -14.27
C ILE A 91 -2.29 -8.32 -15.46
N ASP A 92 -2.52 -7.12 -15.97
CA ASP A 92 -1.76 -6.62 -17.13
C ASP A 92 -0.33 -6.19 -16.78
N TYR A 93 -0.15 -5.53 -15.63
CA TYR A 93 1.14 -5.00 -15.18
C TYR A 93 1.44 -5.39 -13.73
N ALA A 94 2.67 -5.83 -13.48
CA ALA A 94 3.25 -5.92 -12.16
C ALA A 94 3.92 -4.59 -11.79
N VAL A 95 3.69 -4.09 -10.59
CA VAL A 95 4.30 -2.83 -10.11
C VAL A 95 5.04 -3.08 -8.80
N HIS A 96 6.29 -2.64 -8.72
CA HIS A 96 7.10 -2.78 -7.51
C HIS A 96 8.01 -1.56 -7.29
N GLY A 97 8.60 -1.45 -6.10
CA GLY A 97 9.60 -0.43 -5.82
C GLY A 97 10.87 -0.59 -6.67
N ASP A 98 11.60 0.50 -6.81
CA ASP A 98 12.90 0.62 -7.49
C ASP A 98 14.08 -0.05 -6.76
N ASP A 99 13.82 -0.77 -5.67
CA ASP A 99 14.81 -1.53 -4.93
C ASP A 99 15.26 -2.79 -5.68
N ILE A 100 16.57 -3.12 -5.57
CA ILE A 100 17.18 -4.28 -6.24
C ILE A 100 16.55 -5.57 -5.70
N ALA A 101 15.61 -6.13 -6.46
CA ALA A 101 14.92 -7.37 -6.16
C ALA A 101 15.63 -8.58 -6.77
N LYS A 102 16.83 -8.91 -6.24
CA LYS A 102 17.56 -10.13 -6.63
C LYS A 102 17.35 -11.25 -5.60
N ALA A 103 17.15 -12.47 -6.07
CA ALA A 103 17.18 -13.67 -5.25
C ALA A 103 18.61 -13.94 -4.73
N SER A 104 18.73 -14.85 -3.76
CA SER A 104 20.03 -15.18 -3.13
C SER A 104 21.05 -15.76 -4.11
N ASP A 105 20.58 -16.28 -5.24
CA ASP A 105 21.38 -16.79 -6.36
C ASP A 105 21.69 -15.71 -7.42
N GLY A 106 21.26 -14.47 -7.22
CA GLY A 106 21.46 -13.34 -8.14
C GLY A 106 20.37 -13.16 -9.19
N THR A 107 19.36 -14.04 -9.25
CA THR A 107 18.26 -13.98 -10.24
C THR A 107 17.36 -12.77 -10.00
N ASP A 108 17.04 -12.01 -11.05
CA ASP A 108 16.03 -10.92 -10.98
C ASP A 108 14.65 -11.54 -10.74
N MET A 109 14.01 -11.21 -9.62
CA MET A 109 12.71 -11.75 -9.23
C MET A 109 11.60 -11.39 -10.22
N TYR A 110 11.80 -10.33 -11.01
CA TYR A 110 10.85 -9.80 -11.98
C TYR A 110 11.37 -9.88 -13.42
N GLY A 111 12.47 -10.60 -13.67
CA GLY A 111 13.08 -10.69 -15.00
C GLY A 111 12.07 -11.09 -16.09
N ASN A 112 11.31 -12.16 -15.85
CA ASN A 112 10.31 -12.68 -16.80
C ASN A 112 9.22 -11.64 -17.14
N VAL A 113 8.73 -10.90 -16.14
CA VAL A 113 7.67 -9.90 -16.35
C VAL A 113 8.21 -8.59 -16.95
N LYS A 114 9.48 -8.25 -16.67
CA LYS A 114 10.19 -7.14 -17.32
C LYS A 114 10.43 -7.41 -18.80
N GLU A 115 10.93 -8.60 -19.14
CA GLU A 115 11.14 -9.03 -20.53
C GLU A 115 9.84 -9.03 -21.34
N ALA A 116 8.72 -9.36 -20.69
CA ALA A 116 7.39 -9.29 -21.29
C ALA A 116 6.81 -7.86 -21.42
N GLY A 117 7.50 -6.82 -20.97
CA GLY A 117 7.02 -5.43 -20.99
C GLY A 117 5.89 -5.11 -19.99
N ARG A 118 5.63 -6.03 -19.04
CA ARG A 118 4.51 -6.01 -18.09
C ARG A 118 4.94 -5.61 -16.69
N TYR A 119 5.95 -4.75 -16.59
CA TYR A 119 6.49 -4.29 -15.32
C TYR A 119 6.59 -2.75 -15.27
N ARG A 120 6.30 -2.17 -14.10
CA ARG A 120 6.43 -0.73 -13.80
C ARG A 120 7.07 -0.54 -12.43
N GLU A 121 7.70 0.60 -12.23
CA GLU A 121 8.42 0.92 -10.98
C GLU A 121 7.88 2.19 -10.33
N PHE A 122 7.93 2.24 -9.00
CA PHE A 122 7.73 3.47 -8.23
C PHE A 122 8.91 3.69 -7.28
N ARG A 123 9.08 4.93 -6.83
CA ARG A 123 10.16 5.28 -5.90
C ARG A 123 9.85 4.81 -4.48
N ARG A 124 10.79 4.10 -3.86
CA ARG A 124 10.67 3.70 -2.46
C ARG A 124 10.47 4.91 -1.54
N SER A 125 9.55 4.76 -0.58
CA SER A 125 9.33 5.80 0.43
C SER A 125 10.53 5.90 1.37
N GLU A 126 11.09 7.09 1.49
CA GLU A 126 12.22 7.38 2.37
C GLU A 126 11.77 7.44 3.85
N CYS A 127 12.72 7.24 4.77
CA CYS A 127 12.58 7.48 6.21
C CYS A 127 11.59 6.56 6.98
N ILE A 128 11.02 5.52 6.35
CA ILE A 128 10.22 4.51 7.05
C ILE A 128 10.45 3.10 6.51
N SER A 129 10.65 2.14 7.42
CA SER A 129 10.71 0.72 7.13
C SER A 129 10.25 -0.09 8.34
N THR A 130 9.88 -1.35 8.13
CA THR A 130 9.58 -2.28 9.23
C THR A 130 10.75 -2.39 10.21
N THR A 131 12.00 -2.44 9.72
CA THR A 131 13.20 -2.48 10.57
C THR A 131 13.31 -1.22 11.44
N THR A 132 13.07 -0.04 10.86
CA THR A 132 13.08 1.23 11.61
C THR A 132 12.02 1.23 12.71
N LEU A 133 10.82 0.72 12.42
CA LEU A 133 9.73 0.64 13.42
C LEU A 133 10.04 -0.36 14.54
N ILE A 134 10.56 -1.54 14.20
CA ILE A 134 10.99 -2.54 15.19
C ILE A 134 12.08 -1.95 16.10
N ASN A 135 13.06 -1.26 15.52
CA ASN A 135 14.12 -0.62 16.31
C ASN A 135 13.55 0.41 17.29
N ARG A 136 12.58 1.24 16.86
CA ARG A 136 11.89 2.17 17.77
C ARG A 136 11.16 1.45 18.91
N ILE A 137 10.47 0.34 18.62
CA ILE A 137 9.78 -0.49 19.65
C ILE A 137 10.79 -1.08 20.64
N LEU A 138 11.95 -1.53 20.16
CA LEU A 138 13.03 -2.07 20.99
C LEU A 138 13.79 -0.99 21.77
N GLY A 139 13.39 0.28 21.70
CA GLY A 139 14.08 1.41 22.34
C GLY A 139 15.39 1.81 21.65
N HIS A 140 15.72 1.19 20.51
CA HIS A 140 16.82 1.60 19.65
C HIS A 140 16.36 2.80 18.82
N HIS A 141 16.39 3.97 19.43
CA HIS A 141 16.28 5.20 18.67
C HIS A 141 17.52 5.30 17.78
N PRO A 142 17.37 5.43 16.45
CA PRO A 142 18.51 5.79 15.62
C PRO A 142 19.09 7.07 16.23
N GLY A 143 20.38 7.01 16.61
CA GLY A 143 21.09 8.21 17.08
C GLY A 143 20.84 9.35 16.09
N ALA A 144 20.72 10.58 16.58
CA ALA A 144 20.23 11.77 15.88
C ALA A 144 20.95 12.13 14.56
N ASN A 145 20.87 11.27 13.55
CA ASN A 145 21.14 11.59 12.16
C ASN A 145 19.84 12.21 11.63
N ALA A 146 19.83 13.54 11.62
CA ALA A 146 18.73 14.38 11.15
C ALA A 146 18.33 14.12 9.68
N ASP A 147 19.13 13.36 8.92
CA ASP A 147 18.90 13.07 7.50
C ASP A 147 17.84 11.98 7.23
N GLU A 148 17.44 11.19 8.25
CA GLU A 148 16.35 10.19 8.13
C GLU A 148 15.04 10.63 8.81
N ALA A 149 14.89 11.92 9.12
CA ALA A 149 13.63 12.43 9.64
C ALA A 149 12.56 12.42 8.54
N PHE A 150 11.40 11.82 8.81
CA PHE A 150 10.26 11.90 7.91
C PHE A 150 9.84 13.38 7.75
N SER A 151 10.10 13.97 6.59
CA SER A 151 9.70 15.35 6.29
C SER A 151 8.22 15.40 5.90
N LEU A 152 7.39 15.99 6.77
CA LEU A 152 6.02 16.36 6.45
C LEU A 152 6.05 17.61 5.56
N THR A 153 5.45 17.52 4.38
CA THR A 153 5.26 18.66 3.47
C THR A 153 3.79 18.79 3.13
N SER A 154 3.33 20.01 2.81
CA SER A 154 1.97 20.26 2.34
C SER A 154 1.61 19.40 1.12
N ARG A 155 2.58 19.19 0.22
CA ARG A 155 2.45 18.26 -0.90
C ARG A 155 2.13 16.84 -0.44
N ARG A 156 2.93 16.27 0.47
CA ARG A 156 2.69 14.91 0.99
C ARG A 156 1.33 14.80 1.70
N MET A 157 0.92 15.82 2.44
CA MET A 157 -0.41 15.86 3.07
C MET A 157 -1.53 15.85 2.03
N SER A 158 -1.41 16.67 0.98
CA SER A 158 -2.40 16.74 -0.10
C SER A 158 -2.46 15.46 -0.93
N GLU A 159 -1.34 14.76 -1.11
CA GLU A 159 -1.31 13.46 -1.82
C GLU A 159 -2.08 12.38 -1.05
N PHE A 160 -2.16 12.48 0.27
CA PHE A 160 -2.85 11.51 1.14
C PHE A 160 -4.27 11.90 1.52
N SER A 161 -4.63 13.18 1.41
CA SER A 161 -6.01 13.62 1.64
C SER A 161 -6.94 13.03 0.58
N ARG A 162 -8.19 12.75 0.96
CA ARG A 162 -9.26 12.78 -0.03
C ARG A 162 -9.46 14.25 -0.35
N GLY A 163 -9.82 14.61 -1.58
CA GLY A 163 -10.19 15.98 -1.95
C GLY A 163 -11.44 16.41 -1.17
N ASN A 164 -11.26 16.67 0.12
CA ASN A 164 -12.31 16.80 1.10
C ASN A 164 -13.08 18.06 0.76
N LYS A 165 -14.41 17.94 0.69
CA LYS A 165 -15.25 19.13 0.63
C LYS A 165 -15.02 19.95 1.91
N PRO A 166 -15.19 21.28 1.87
CA PRO A 166 -15.08 22.11 3.07
C PRO A 166 -15.96 21.56 4.19
N ILE A 167 -15.48 21.60 5.44
CA ILE A 167 -16.23 21.08 6.59
C ILE A 167 -17.57 21.78 6.76
N GLU A 168 -17.65 23.04 6.34
CA GLU A 168 -18.85 23.88 6.32
C GLU A 168 -19.94 23.34 5.37
N SER A 169 -19.57 22.48 4.43
CA SER A 169 -20.53 21.81 3.54
C SER A 169 -21.12 20.52 4.12
N ALA A 170 -20.63 20.06 5.28
CA ALA A 170 -21.11 18.85 5.93
C ALA A 170 -22.47 19.06 6.58
N THR A 171 -23.38 18.11 6.39
CA THR A 171 -24.65 18.09 7.14
C THR A 171 -24.52 17.31 8.45
N LYS A 172 -23.67 16.27 8.45
CA LYS A 172 -23.36 15.45 9.63
C LYS A 172 -21.86 15.16 9.72
N ILE A 173 -21.27 15.54 10.84
CA ILE A 173 -19.85 15.35 11.13
C ILE A 173 -19.72 14.33 12.27
N VAL A 174 -18.96 13.27 12.04
CA VAL A 174 -18.55 12.30 13.07
C VAL A 174 -17.11 12.62 13.48
N TYR A 175 -16.87 12.77 14.78
CA TYR A 175 -15.55 13.02 15.35
C TYR A 175 -15.12 11.86 16.23
N ILE A 176 -13.87 11.43 16.05
CA ILE A 176 -13.20 10.42 16.87
C ILE A 176 -11.78 10.90 17.16
N SER A 177 -11.24 10.58 18.32
CA SER A 177 -9.86 10.94 18.67
C SER A 177 -9.20 9.79 19.39
N ALA A 178 -7.95 9.52 19.06
CA ALA A 178 -7.09 8.55 19.71
C ALA A 178 -5.63 9.00 19.57
N VAL A 179 -4.71 8.24 20.17
CA VAL A 179 -3.26 8.48 19.98
C VAL A 179 -2.83 8.17 18.54
N TRP A 180 -3.52 7.24 17.87
CA TRP A 180 -3.24 6.79 16.51
C TRP A 180 -1.80 6.31 16.27
N ASP A 181 -1.12 5.85 17.33
CA ASP A 181 0.20 5.24 17.20
C ASP A 181 0.10 3.82 16.60
N LEU A 182 1.07 3.45 15.76
CA LEU A 182 1.13 2.19 15.03
C LEU A 182 -0.24 1.73 14.47
N LEU A 183 -0.80 2.50 13.53
CA LEU A 183 -2.09 2.22 12.91
C LEU A 183 -2.25 0.74 12.49
N HIS A 184 -3.33 0.12 12.95
CA HIS A 184 -3.57 -1.33 12.87
C HIS A 184 -5.06 -1.66 12.69
N THR A 185 -5.41 -2.94 12.57
CA THR A 185 -6.75 -3.42 12.24
C THR A 185 -7.84 -2.93 13.20
N ALA A 186 -7.59 -2.92 14.51
CA ALA A 186 -8.55 -2.36 15.47
C ALA A 186 -8.82 -0.86 15.25
N HIS A 187 -7.86 -0.07 14.74
CA HIS A 187 -8.13 1.33 14.38
C HIS A 187 -9.02 1.43 13.14
N VAL A 188 -8.79 0.57 12.14
CA VAL A 188 -9.67 0.47 10.95
C VAL A 188 -11.10 0.15 11.39
N GLU A 189 -11.26 -0.82 12.28
CA GLU A 189 -12.56 -1.23 12.78
C GLU A 189 -13.23 -0.12 13.61
N ALA A 190 -12.48 0.56 14.47
CA ALA A 190 -12.99 1.69 15.25
C ALA A 190 -13.50 2.82 14.34
N LEU A 191 -12.76 3.16 13.28
CA LEU A 191 -13.17 4.17 12.29
C LEU A 191 -14.43 3.72 11.51
N ARG A 192 -14.48 2.44 11.12
CA ARG A 192 -15.64 1.85 10.42
C ARG A 192 -16.90 1.92 11.28
N LEU A 193 -16.81 1.50 12.54
CA LEU A 193 -17.92 1.53 13.49
C LEU A 193 -18.36 2.96 13.80
N ALA A 194 -17.42 3.89 13.99
CA ALA A 194 -17.72 5.30 14.19
C ALA A 194 -18.49 5.89 13.01
N TYR A 195 -18.06 5.61 11.78
CA TYR A 195 -18.74 6.08 10.58
C TYR A 195 -20.16 5.49 10.44
N GLN A 196 -20.32 4.19 10.74
CA GLN A 196 -21.63 3.50 10.63
C GLN A 196 -22.61 3.84 11.75
N ALA A 197 -22.12 4.32 12.90
CA ALA A 197 -22.97 4.70 14.03
C ALA A 197 -23.90 5.90 13.72
N VAL A 198 -23.60 6.66 12.66
CA VAL A 198 -24.37 7.83 12.24
C VAL A 198 -24.83 7.65 10.80
N GLU A 199 -26.12 7.35 10.62
CA GLU A 199 -26.71 7.22 9.28
C GLU A 199 -26.61 8.54 8.50
N GLY A 200 -26.07 8.46 7.28
CA GLY A 200 -25.84 9.62 6.43
C GLY A 200 -24.69 10.53 6.89
N ALA A 201 -23.69 9.99 7.60
CA ALA A 201 -22.48 10.73 7.93
C ALA A 201 -21.73 11.16 6.64
N ASP A 202 -21.47 12.46 6.52
CA ASP A 202 -20.72 13.03 5.41
C ASP A 202 -19.20 12.95 5.65
N PHE A 203 -18.79 13.07 6.93
CA PHE A 203 -17.37 13.12 7.33
C PHE A 203 -17.08 12.32 8.59
N LEU A 204 -15.88 11.75 8.62
CA LEU A 204 -15.22 11.25 9.82
C LEU A 204 -13.92 12.03 10.02
N ILE A 205 -13.78 12.72 11.15
CA ILE A 205 -12.58 13.47 11.52
C ILE A 205 -11.88 12.72 12.67
N GLY A 206 -10.59 12.43 12.48
CA GLY A 206 -9.72 11.65 13.37
C GLY A 206 -8.52 12.44 13.87
#